data_AF-A0A9D8R7X0-F1
#
_entry.id   AF-A0A9D8R7X0-F1
#
_cell.length_a   1.000
_cell.length_b   1.000
_cell.length_c   1.000
_cell.angle_alpha   90.00
_cell.angle_beta   90.00
_cell.angle_gamma   90.00
#
_symmetry.space_group_name_H-M   'P 1'
#
loop_
_entity.id
_entity.type
_entity.pdbx_description
1 polymer ?
#
loop_
_entity_poly.entity_id
_entity_poly.type
_entity_poly.pdbx_seq_one_letter_code
_entity_poly.pdbx_strand_id
1 'polypeptide(L)'
;MICFCVALLGGCSEEVQVHTRNMDRTYLVVEAMLTDQSDMPQKVLLTESIDYFVEEVPPAVSGARVAISDGVNEYLFEEDSVGSGRYVGPEGFCGTPGVTYKLIIDATVDGELNHYEALSTMEEQGFRVDAVDYMYAGDKDAQIDSLWTIAVWGQDFPTVNYYYVSAKLNDA
;
A
#
# COMPACT_ATOMS: atom_id res chain seq x y z
N MET A 1 6.15 -66.14 -26.08
CA MET A 1 6.32 -64.86 -26.79
C MET A 1 5.39 -63.86 -26.12
N ILE A 2 5.90 -63.08 -25.16
CA ILE A 2 5.13 -62.07 -24.41
C ILE A 2 5.62 -60.71 -24.89
N CYS A 3 4.74 -59.95 -25.54
CA CYS A 3 5.02 -58.64 -26.10
C CYS A 3 4.74 -57.58 -25.03
N PHE A 4 5.80 -56.96 -24.50
CA PHE A 4 5.73 -55.92 -23.48
C PHE A 4 5.40 -54.57 -24.15
N CYS A 5 4.16 -54.11 -24.02
CA CYS A 5 3.73 -52.79 -24.50
C CYS A 5 4.19 -51.73 -23.49
N VAL A 6 5.29 -51.02 -23.81
CA VAL A 6 5.76 -49.84 -23.09
C VAL A 6 4.85 -48.67 -23.46
N ALA A 7 3.99 -48.24 -22.53
CA ALA A 7 3.20 -47.02 -22.66
C ALA A 7 4.08 -45.80 -22.33
N LEU A 8 4.44 -45.03 -23.35
CA LEU A 8 5.15 -43.75 -23.20
C LEU A 8 4.14 -42.69 -22.76
N LEU A 9 4.16 -42.33 -21.47
CA LEU A 9 3.44 -41.18 -20.94
C LEU A 9 4.19 -39.90 -21.37
N GLY A 10 3.96 -39.44 -22.60
CA GLY A 10 4.39 -38.13 -23.07
C GLY A 10 3.45 -37.05 -22.55
N GLY A 11 3.78 -36.42 -21.44
CA GLY A 11 3.11 -35.20 -21.00
C GLY A 11 3.51 -34.04 -21.90
N CYS A 12 2.60 -33.58 -22.77
CA CYS A 12 2.75 -32.28 -23.41
C CYS A 12 2.58 -31.21 -22.33
N SER A 13 3.68 -30.53 -21.97
CA SER A 13 3.58 -29.23 -21.31
C SER A 13 3.44 -28.18 -22.40
N GLU A 14 2.27 -27.58 -22.53
CA GLU A 14 2.12 -26.36 -23.31
C GLU A 14 2.76 -25.21 -22.54
N GLU A 15 3.65 -24.47 -23.19
CA GLU A 15 4.11 -23.17 -22.69
C GLU A 15 2.91 -22.22 -22.67
N VAL A 16 2.42 -21.91 -21.48
CA VAL A 16 1.48 -20.80 -21.30
C VAL A 16 2.27 -19.51 -21.47
N GLN A 17 2.22 -18.92 -22.66
CA GLN A 17 2.65 -17.53 -22.84
C GLN A 17 1.61 -16.61 -22.22
N VAL A 18 1.92 -16.13 -21.00
CA VAL A 18 1.11 -15.11 -20.34
C VAL A 18 1.36 -13.79 -21.05
N HIS A 19 0.47 -13.41 -21.97
CA HIS A 19 0.44 -12.06 -22.50
C HIS A 19 -0.16 -11.14 -21.43
N THR A 20 0.67 -10.54 -20.58
CA THR A 20 0.22 -9.40 -19.79
C THR A 20 -0.05 -8.27 -20.76
N ARG A 21 -1.31 -7.86 -20.88
CA ARG A 21 -1.67 -6.71 -21.69
C ARG A 21 -1.03 -5.47 -21.06
N ASN A 22 -0.38 -4.63 -21.88
CA ASN A 22 -0.01 -3.28 -21.45
C ASN A 22 -1.27 -2.56 -20.95
N MET A 23 -1.10 -1.64 -20.02
CA MET A 23 -2.20 -0.91 -19.42
C MET A 23 -2.98 -0.16 -20.50
N ASP A 24 -4.30 -0.38 -20.54
CA ASP A 24 -5.18 0.29 -21.50
C ASP A 24 -5.45 1.76 -21.11
N ARG A 25 -5.08 2.17 -19.88
CA ARG A 25 -5.19 3.54 -19.36
C ARG A 25 -4.27 3.76 -18.17
N THR A 26 -3.92 5.01 -17.92
CA THR A 26 -3.20 5.45 -16.71
C THR A 26 -4.16 5.64 -15.53
N TYR A 27 -3.74 5.24 -14.34
CA TYR A 27 -4.49 5.40 -13.09
C TYR A 27 -3.73 6.30 -12.13
N LEU A 28 -4.47 7.07 -11.34
CA LEU A 28 -3.94 7.72 -10.16
C LEU A 28 -3.63 6.65 -9.08
N VAL A 29 -2.38 6.62 -8.64
CA VAL A 29 -1.93 5.84 -7.50
C VAL A 29 -1.79 6.81 -6.31
N VAL A 30 -2.44 6.46 -5.21
CA VAL A 30 -2.52 7.29 -4.01
C VAL A 30 -1.93 6.54 -2.84
N GLU A 31 -0.87 7.09 -2.25
CA GLU A 31 -0.31 6.59 -1.00
C GLU A 31 -0.51 7.64 0.09
N ALA A 32 -1.34 7.31 1.08
CA ALA A 32 -1.66 8.19 2.19
C ALA A 32 -1.86 7.38 3.47
N MET A 33 -1.28 7.87 4.56
CA MET A 33 -1.50 7.34 5.90
C MET A 33 -1.71 8.52 6.83
N LEU A 34 -2.88 8.56 7.47
CA LEU A 34 -3.22 9.56 8.47
C LEU A 34 -3.01 8.96 9.85
N THR A 35 -2.21 9.62 10.69
CA THR A 35 -1.93 9.21 12.07
C THR A 35 -2.41 10.25 13.06
N ASP A 36 -2.55 9.86 14.33
CA ASP A 36 -2.85 10.75 15.45
C ASP A 36 -1.60 11.46 16.03
N GLN A 37 -0.43 11.24 15.41
CA GLN A 37 0.84 11.81 15.85
C GLN A 37 1.05 13.18 15.20
N SER A 38 1.13 14.23 16.01
CA SER A 38 1.35 15.61 15.55
C SER A 38 2.82 15.96 15.29
N ASP A 39 3.76 15.09 15.70
CA ASP A 39 5.20 15.37 15.65
C ASP A 39 5.78 15.35 14.23
N MET A 40 5.06 14.74 13.29
CA MET A 40 5.46 14.69 11.87
C MET A 40 4.31 15.16 10.98
N PRO A 41 4.61 15.96 9.93
CA PRO A 41 3.60 16.34 8.95
C PRO A 41 3.00 15.12 8.26
N GLN A 42 1.68 15.10 8.15
CA GLN A 42 0.93 14.10 7.39
C GLN A 42 1.20 14.28 5.90
N LYS A 43 1.23 13.17 5.15
CA LYS A 43 1.65 13.18 3.74
C LYS A 43 0.72 12.36 2.86
N VAL A 44 0.56 12.86 1.63
CA VAL A 44 -0.08 12.16 0.51
C VAL A 44 0.90 12.15 -0.65
N LEU A 45 1.23 10.98 -1.17
CA LEU A 45 2.05 10.82 -2.37
C LEU A 45 1.15 10.40 -3.53
N LEU A 46 1.23 11.13 -4.62
CA LEU A 46 0.47 10.89 -5.84
C LEU A 46 1.42 10.53 -6.99
N THR A 47 1.17 9.36 -7.59
CA THR A 47 1.90 8.90 -8.78
C THR A 47 0.93 8.37 -9.84
N GLU A 48 1.43 8.20 -11.06
CA GLU A 48 0.74 7.50 -12.13
C GLU A 48 1.14 6.03 -12.14
N SER A 49 0.19 5.14 -12.40
CA SER A 49 0.47 3.74 -12.63
C SER A 49 1.36 3.53 -13.86
N ILE A 50 2.29 2.58 -13.79
CA ILE A 50 3.13 2.17 -14.92
C ILE A 50 2.90 0.69 -15.27
N ASP A 51 3.25 0.33 -16.50
CA ASP A 51 3.22 -1.06 -16.96
C ASP A 51 4.10 -1.96 -16.08
N TYR A 52 3.60 -3.16 -15.79
CA TYR A 52 4.25 -4.11 -14.86
C TYR A 52 5.70 -4.45 -15.23
N PHE A 53 6.02 -4.48 -16.53
CA PHE A 53 7.36 -4.83 -17.04
C PHE A 53 8.26 -3.61 -17.31
N VAL A 54 7.82 -2.41 -16.93
CA VAL A 54 8.62 -1.19 -17.07
C VAL A 54 9.40 -0.95 -15.78
N GLU A 55 10.72 -0.93 -15.88
CA GLU A 55 11.64 -0.65 -14.76
C GLU A 55 11.89 0.86 -14.57
N GLU A 56 10.84 1.67 -14.68
CA GLU A 56 10.92 3.12 -14.48
C GLU A 56 10.28 3.53 -13.15
N VAL A 57 10.65 4.71 -12.65
CA VAL A 57 9.98 5.28 -11.48
C VAL A 57 8.60 5.77 -11.91
N PRO A 58 7.51 5.41 -11.20
CA PRO A 58 6.19 5.94 -11.46
C PRO A 58 6.19 7.48 -11.55
N PRO A 59 5.66 8.08 -12.63
CA PRO A 59 5.59 9.52 -12.76
C PRO A 59 4.85 10.16 -11.60
N ALA A 60 5.37 11.27 -11.06
CA ALA A 60 4.72 12.01 -10.01
C ALA A 60 3.55 12.86 -10.54
N VAL A 61 2.44 12.91 -9.79
CA VAL A 61 1.29 13.77 -10.13
C VAL A 61 1.39 15.09 -9.36
N SER A 62 1.87 16.13 -10.05
CA SER A 62 2.10 17.48 -9.50
C SER A 62 0.97 18.45 -9.82
N GLY A 63 0.80 19.49 -9.01
CA GLY A 63 -0.21 20.54 -9.22
C GLY A 63 -1.65 20.12 -8.96
N ALA A 64 -1.86 18.99 -8.28
CA ALA A 64 -3.18 18.55 -7.84
C ALA A 64 -3.66 19.38 -6.65
N ARG A 65 -4.99 19.44 -6.47
CA ARG A 65 -5.60 19.90 -5.23
C ARG A 65 -5.84 18.69 -4.33
N VAL A 66 -5.20 18.65 -3.17
CA VAL A 66 -5.32 17.55 -2.21
C VAL A 66 -5.87 18.08 -0.90
N ALA A 67 -6.97 17.52 -0.42
CA ALA A 67 -7.59 17.91 0.84
C ALA A 67 -8.05 16.70 1.64
N ILE A 68 -7.97 16.80 2.97
CA ILE A 68 -8.58 15.85 3.89
C ILE A 68 -9.66 16.60 4.68
N SER A 69 -10.85 16.01 4.82
CA SER A 69 -11.93 16.54 5.66
C SER A 69 -12.28 15.60 6.80
N ASP A 70 -12.51 16.15 7.99
CA ASP A 70 -13.03 15.43 9.17
C ASP A 70 -14.56 15.48 9.28
N GLY A 71 -15.25 16.01 8.25
CA GLY A 71 -16.69 16.26 8.22
C GLY A 71 -17.10 17.64 8.75
N VAL A 72 -16.21 18.38 9.39
CA VAL A 72 -16.44 19.74 9.90
C VAL A 72 -15.51 20.74 9.21
N ASN A 73 -14.23 20.42 9.16
CA ASN A 73 -13.16 21.19 8.58
C ASN A 73 -12.60 20.49 7.35
N GLU A 74 -11.92 21.26 6.52
CA GLU A 74 -11.16 20.77 5.38
C GLU A 74 -9.73 21.30 5.48
N TYR A 75 -8.76 20.40 5.39
CA TYR A 75 -7.34 20.65 5.53
C TYR A 75 -6.69 20.48 4.17
N LEU A 76 -6.18 21.58 3.61
CA LEU A 76 -5.50 21.58 2.32
C LEU A 76 -4.05 21.10 2.50
N PHE A 77 -3.62 20.22 1.61
CA PHE A 77 -2.25 19.74 1.55
C PHE A 77 -1.52 20.43 0.39
N GLU A 78 -0.33 20.95 0.65
CA GLU A 78 0.49 21.67 -0.33
C GLU A 78 1.61 20.79 -0.86
N GLU A 79 1.93 20.93 -2.15
CA GLU A 79 3.03 20.18 -2.73
C GLU A 79 4.37 20.68 -2.16
N ASP A 80 5.14 19.78 -1.54
CA ASP A 80 6.38 20.08 -0.81
C ASP A 80 7.44 20.73 -1.71
N SER A 81 7.56 20.22 -2.92
CA SER A 81 8.37 20.82 -3.97
C SER A 81 7.72 20.59 -5.33
N VAL A 82 7.77 21.59 -6.20
CA VAL A 82 7.21 21.53 -7.56
C VAL A 82 7.69 20.27 -8.29
N GLY A 83 6.75 19.45 -8.77
CA GLY A 83 7.04 18.23 -9.53
C GLY A 83 7.30 17.00 -8.70
N SER A 84 7.15 17.04 -7.36
CA SER A 84 7.42 15.89 -6.50
C SER A 84 6.25 14.92 -6.37
N GLY A 85 5.01 15.41 -6.58
CA GLY A 85 3.80 14.65 -6.26
C GLY A 85 3.62 14.35 -4.77
N ARG A 86 4.45 14.96 -3.90
CA ARG A 86 4.38 14.81 -2.44
C ARG A 86 3.66 16.01 -1.84
N TYR A 87 2.48 15.77 -1.28
CA TYR A 87 1.64 16.79 -0.66
C TYR A 87 1.71 16.65 0.85
N VAL A 88 1.90 17.77 1.54
CA VAL A 88 2.14 17.84 2.97
C VAL A 88 1.01 18.63 3.62
N GLY A 89 0.45 18.07 4.70
CA GLY A 89 -0.63 18.70 5.43
C GLY A 89 -0.17 19.91 6.24
N PRO A 90 -1.12 20.72 6.75
CA PRO A 90 -0.80 21.87 7.59
C PRO A 90 -0.02 21.49 8.84
N GLU A 91 0.80 22.42 9.36
CA GLU A 91 1.56 22.20 10.59
C GLU A 91 0.63 21.84 11.76
N GLY A 92 0.98 20.77 12.48
CA GLY A 92 0.21 20.27 13.62
C GLY A 92 -1.07 19.52 13.27
N PHE A 93 -1.43 19.38 11.98
CA PHE A 93 -2.54 18.53 11.58
C PHE A 93 -2.23 17.06 11.87
N CYS A 94 -3.12 16.40 12.62
CA CYS A 94 -3.14 14.96 12.81
C CYS A 94 -4.59 14.46 12.90
N GLY A 95 -4.76 13.16 12.71
CA GLY A 95 -6.05 12.49 12.86
C GLY A 95 -6.48 12.39 14.32
N THR A 96 -7.78 12.22 14.53
CA THR A 96 -8.40 12.00 15.84
C THR A 96 -9.09 10.63 15.83
N PRO A 97 -8.80 9.75 16.79
CA PRO A 97 -9.48 8.47 16.91
C PRO A 97 -11.00 8.62 16.97
N GLY A 98 -11.72 7.72 16.31
CA GLY A 98 -13.17 7.72 16.17
C GLY A 98 -13.72 8.62 15.05
N VAL A 99 -12.88 9.36 14.34
CA VAL A 99 -13.31 10.25 13.25
C VAL A 99 -13.22 9.56 11.88
N THR A 100 -14.23 9.76 11.05
CA THR A 100 -14.22 9.39 9.63
C THR A 100 -13.69 10.54 8.79
N TYR A 101 -12.58 10.29 8.10
CA TYR A 101 -11.93 11.23 7.22
C TYR A 101 -12.29 10.98 5.76
N LYS A 102 -12.43 12.06 4.99
CA LYS A 102 -12.56 12.02 3.53
C LYS A 102 -11.31 12.63 2.88
N LEU A 103 -10.59 11.84 2.08
CA LEU A 103 -9.56 12.34 1.18
C LEU A 103 -10.23 12.77 -0.14
N ILE A 104 -9.91 13.97 -0.60
CA ILE A 104 -10.44 14.60 -1.81
C ILE A 104 -9.26 15.01 -2.68
N ILE A 105 -9.23 14.56 -3.93
CA ILE A 105 -8.16 14.86 -4.88
C ILE A 105 -8.77 15.33 -6.19
N ASP A 106 -8.37 16.52 -6.64
CA ASP A 106 -8.58 16.97 -8.01
C ASP A 106 -7.22 16.97 -8.73
N ALA A 107 -7.04 16.07 -9.70
CA ALA A 107 -5.77 15.86 -10.37
C ALA A 107 -5.95 15.63 -11.87
N THR A 108 -4.98 16.07 -12.67
CA THR A 108 -4.94 15.73 -14.09
C THR A 108 -4.21 14.41 -14.27
N VAL A 109 -4.89 13.41 -14.84
CA VAL A 109 -4.34 12.08 -15.14
C VAL A 109 -4.75 11.75 -16.57
N ASP A 110 -3.80 11.26 -17.37
CA ASP A 110 -4.02 10.99 -18.80
C ASP A 110 -4.55 12.23 -19.58
N GLY A 111 -4.10 13.42 -19.17
CA GLY A 111 -4.50 14.70 -19.79
C GLY A 111 -5.89 15.20 -19.42
N GLU A 112 -6.65 14.48 -18.58
CA GLU A 112 -7.99 14.86 -18.15
C GLU A 112 -8.01 15.23 -16.65
N LEU A 113 -8.71 16.32 -16.31
CA LEU A 113 -8.97 16.68 -14.91
C LEU A 113 -10.02 15.75 -14.33
N ASN A 114 -9.64 15.01 -13.28
CA ASN A 114 -10.47 14.04 -12.60
C ASN A 114 -10.64 14.40 -11.12
N HIS A 115 -11.76 13.96 -10.55
CA HIS A 115 -12.10 14.11 -9.14
C HIS A 115 -12.18 12.75 -8.46
N TYR A 116 -11.48 12.60 -7.34
CA TYR A 116 -11.40 11.35 -6.58
C TYR A 116 -11.73 11.59 -5.11
N GLU A 117 -12.43 10.63 -4.50
CA GLU A 117 -12.73 10.64 -3.08
C GLU A 117 -12.45 9.27 -2.46
N ALA A 118 -11.96 9.27 -1.21
CA ALA A 118 -11.84 8.08 -0.39
C ALA A 118 -12.31 8.37 1.04
N LEU A 119 -12.94 7.40 1.69
CA LEU A 119 -13.39 7.48 3.07
C LEU A 119 -12.65 6.45 3.92
N SER A 120 -12.17 6.86 5.08
CA SER A 120 -11.56 5.97 6.06
C SER A 120 -11.85 6.43 7.47
N THR A 121 -12.13 5.51 8.38
CA THR A 121 -12.33 5.80 9.80
C THR A 121 -11.07 5.47 10.57
N MET A 122 -10.59 6.43 11.35
CA MET A 122 -9.56 6.14 12.36
C MET A 122 -10.24 5.45 13.53
N GLU A 123 -9.92 4.18 13.78
CA GLU A 123 -10.55 3.44 14.86
C GLU A 123 -10.29 4.09 16.23
N GLU A 124 -11.31 4.13 17.08
CA GLU A 124 -11.22 4.72 18.43
C GLU A 124 -10.24 3.95 19.32
N GLN A 125 -10.13 2.64 19.08
CA GLN A 125 -9.19 1.76 19.76
C GLN A 125 -8.18 1.24 18.75
N GLY A 126 -6.90 1.54 18.98
CA GLY A 126 -5.81 0.94 18.23
C GLY A 126 -5.61 -0.53 18.61
N PHE A 127 -4.98 -1.29 17.70
CA PHE A 127 -4.57 -2.67 18.00
C PHE A 127 -3.64 -2.68 19.22
N ARG A 128 -4.03 -3.44 20.26
CA ARG A 128 -3.22 -3.58 21.47
C ARG A 128 -2.20 -4.70 21.26
N VAL A 129 -0.93 -4.31 21.19
CA VAL A 129 0.18 -5.28 21.25
C VAL A 129 0.31 -5.79 22.67
N ASP A 130 0.18 -7.11 22.83
CA ASP A 130 0.35 -7.81 24.11
C ASP A 130 1.81 -8.19 24.34
N ALA A 131 2.49 -8.68 23.30
CA ALA A 131 3.88 -9.08 23.35
C ALA A 131 4.56 -8.94 21.99
N VAL A 132 5.88 -8.70 22.02
CA VAL A 132 6.76 -8.77 20.86
C VAL A 132 7.84 -9.81 21.17
N ASP A 133 8.04 -10.76 20.27
CA ASP A 133 9.00 -11.86 20.43
C ASP A 133 9.77 -12.09 19.12
N TYR A 134 10.78 -12.95 19.14
CA TYR A 134 11.47 -13.42 17.93
C TYR A 134 11.21 -14.92 17.75
N MET A 135 10.90 -15.33 16.53
CA MET A 135 10.64 -16.74 16.21
C MET A 135 11.46 -17.20 15.00
N TYR A 136 11.92 -18.45 15.06
CA TYR A 136 12.53 -19.10 13.90
C TYR A 136 11.42 -19.53 12.96
N ALA A 137 11.42 -18.96 11.76
CA ALA A 137 10.47 -19.22 10.68
C ALA A 137 11.17 -19.88 9.47
N GLY A 138 12.27 -20.61 9.72
CA GLY A 138 12.92 -21.40 8.67
C GLY A 138 12.04 -22.57 8.24
N ASP A 139 12.00 -22.81 6.93
CA ASP A 139 11.25 -23.89 6.31
C ASP A 139 12.18 -24.62 5.34
N LYS A 140 12.48 -25.87 5.68
CA LYS A 140 13.38 -26.71 4.88
C LYS A 140 12.78 -27.12 3.55
N ASP A 141 11.46 -27.26 3.48
CA ASP A 141 10.76 -27.62 2.24
C ASP A 141 10.71 -26.41 1.30
N ALA A 142 10.66 -25.19 1.84
CA ALA A 142 10.80 -23.94 1.10
C ALA A 142 12.27 -23.48 0.90
N GLN A 143 13.26 -24.26 1.33
CA GLN A 143 14.70 -23.94 1.27
C GLN A 143 15.10 -22.63 1.99
N ILE A 144 14.43 -22.32 3.10
CA ILE A 144 14.70 -21.15 3.94
C ILE A 144 15.41 -21.62 5.22
N ASP A 145 16.74 -21.70 5.20
CA ASP A 145 17.54 -22.34 6.27
C ASP A 145 17.80 -21.47 7.52
N SER A 146 17.47 -20.17 7.50
CA SER A 146 17.85 -19.27 8.59
C SER A 146 17.00 -17.99 8.71
N LEU A 147 15.67 -18.11 8.57
CA LEU A 147 14.78 -16.98 8.78
C LEU A 147 14.40 -16.85 10.26
N TRP A 148 14.81 -15.75 10.88
CA TRP A 148 14.25 -15.28 12.16
C TRP A 148 13.33 -14.09 11.87
N THR A 149 12.14 -14.09 12.47
CA THR A 149 11.17 -13.01 12.30
C THR A 149 10.75 -12.46 13.66
N ILE A 150 10.23 -11.23 13.63
CA ILE A 150 9.60 -10.59 14.79
C ILE A 150 8.14 -11.04 14.82
N ALA A 151 7.74 -11.63 15.93
CA ALA A 151 6.37 -11.99 16.23
C ALA A 151 5.70 -10.85 16.99
N VAL A 152 4.58 -10.35 16.48
CA VAL A 152 3.72 -9.40 17.20
C VAL A 152 2.46 -10.13 17.61
N TRP A 153 2.22 -10.21 18.92
CA TRP A 153 1.04 -10.83 19.51
C TRP A 153 0.09 -9.76 19.99
N GLY A 154 -1.20 -9.95 19.75
CA GLY A 154 -2.25 -9.09 20.27
C GLY A 154 -3.62 -9.70 20.03
N GLN A 155 -4.64 -9.10 20.61
CA GLN A 155 -6.00 -9.55 20.47
C GLN A 155 -6.65 -8.92 19.23
N ASP A 156 -7.23 -9.77 18.37
CA ASP A 156 -8.03 -9.31 17.25
C ASP A 156 -9.28 -8.55 17.72
N PHE A 157 -9.67 -7.53 16.94
CA PHE A 157 -10.96 -6.90 17.11
C PHE A 157 -12.09 -7.91 16.83
N PRO A 158 -13.26 -7.77 17.51
CA PRO A 158 -14.42 -8.63 17.25
C PRO A 158 -15.03 -8.42 15.85
N THR A 159 -14.60 -7.38 15.13
CA THR A 159 -15.00 -7.03 13.77
C THR A 159 -13.87 -7.38 12.79
N VAL A 160 -14.21 -7.59 11.51
CA VAL A 160 -13.20 -7.77 10.45
C VAL A 160 -12.38 -6.48 10.36
N ASN A 161 -11.07 -6.61 10.60
CA ASN A 161 -10.12 -5.52 10.51
C ASN A 161 -8.84 -6.01 9.81
N TYR A 162 -8.06 -5.09 9.28
CA TYR A 162 -6.80 -5.36 8.61
C TYR A 162 -5.68 -4.60 9.31
N TYR A 163 -4.56 -5.28 9.53
CA TYR A 163 -3.43 -4.71 10.24
C TYR A 163 -2.25 -4.53 9.31
N TYR A 164 -1.65 -3.36 9.36
CA TYR A 164 -0.35 -3.10 8.76
C TYR A 164 0.70 -3.08 9.88
N VAL A 165 1.70 -3.96 9.76
CA VAL A 165 2.82 -4.03 10.71
C VAL A 165 4.10 -3.68 9.96
N SER A 166 4.75 -2.60 10.38
CA SER A 166 6.07 -2.21 9.88
C SER A 166 7.09 -2.23 11.01
N ALA A 167 8.25 -2.83 10.77
CA ALA A 167 9.42 -2.73 11.66
C ALA A 167 10.48 -1.85 10.98
N LYS A 168 11.12 -0.97 11.77
CA LYS A 168 12.26 -0.17 11.32
C LYS A 168 13.43 -0.44 12.26
N LEU A 169 14.60 -0.72 11.69
CA LEU A 169 15.85 -0.73 12.44
C LEU A 169 16.31 0.72 12.59
N ASN A 170 16.51 1.18 13.82
CA ASN A 170 17.19 2.45 14.05
C ASN A 170 18.69 2.21 13.90
N ASP A 171 19.22 2.51 12.71
CA ASP A 171 20.67 2.65 12.54
C ASP A 171 21.09 4.02 13.09
N ALA A 172 22.03 4.01 14.04
CA ALA A 172 22.62 5.18 14.68
C ALA A 172 23.81 5.73 13.90
#